data_AF-A0AAD3WYT9-F1
#
_entry.id   AF-A0AAD3WYT9-F1
#
_cell.length_a   1.000
_cell.length_b   1.000
_cell.length_c   1.000
_cell.angle_alpha   90.00
_cell.angle_beta   90.00
_cell.angle_gamma   90.00
#
_symmetry.space_group_name_H-M   'P 1'
#
loop_
_entity.id
_entity.type
_entity.pdbx_description
1 polymer ?
#
loop_
_entity_poly.entity_id
_entity_poly.type
_entity_poly.pdbx_seq_one_letter_code
_entity_poly.pdbx_strand_id
1 'polypeptide(L)' 'MEALSHQGVTFALCHHSLDKFQLSQEQLSTVVTIVPAGAYELIKKQTEGFIYIKP' A
#
# COMPACT_ATOMS: atom_id res chain seq x y z
N MET A 1 9.17 6.69 6.24
CA MET A 1 8.78 5.69 5.23
C MET A 1 10.00 5.20 4.47
N GLU A 2 10.81 6.11 3.92
CA GLU A 2 12.03 5.80 3.15
C GLU A 2 13.00 4.87 3.90
N ALA A 3 13.36 5.20 5.15
CA ALA A 3 14.27 4.36 5.94
C ALA A 3 13.78 2.92 6.14
N LEU A 4 12.45 2.71 6.22
CA LEU A 4 11.85 1.37 6.33
C LEU A 4 11.75 0.68 4.96
N SER A 5 11.51 1.44 3.90
CA SER A 5 11.57 0.93 2.52
C SER A 5 12.97 0.41 2.20
N HIS A 6 14.03 1.10 2.64
CA HIS A 6 15.41 0.62 2.51
C HIS A 6 15.68 -0.67 3.31
N GLN A 7 14.85 -0.97 4.32
CA GLN A 7 14.90 -2.22 5.09
C GLN A 7 13.98 -3.31 4.52
N GLY A 8 13.35 -3.08 3.35
CA GLY A 8 12.49 -4.05 2.68
C GLY A 8 11.00 -3.93 3.00
N VAL A 9 10.57 -2.91 3.76
CA VAL A 9 9.13 -2.68 4.01
C VAL A 9 8.46 -2.11 2.76
N THR A 10 7.47 -2.81 2.24
CA THR A 10 6.67 -2.35 1.10
C THR A 10 5.47 -1.55 1.59
N PHE A 11 5.32 -0.32 1.11
CA PHE A 11 4.16 0.54 1.37
C PHE A 11 3.23 0.53 0.16
N ALA A 12 2.05 -0.09 0.30
CA ALA A 12 1.05 -0.17 -0.76
C ALA A 12 -0.12 0.78 -0.49
N LEU A 13 -0.46 1.64 -1.46
CA LEU A 13 -1.58 2.57 -1.40
C LEU A 13 -2.75 2.08 -2.26
N CYS A 14 -3.96 2.24 -1.73
CA CYS A 14 -5.19 1.85 -2.41
C CYS A 14 -5.60 2.89 -3.45
N HIS A 15 -5.70 2.50 -4.72
CA HIS A 15 -6.10 3.39 -5.82
C HIS A 15 -7.45 4.08 -5.56
N HIS A 16 -8.49 3.33 -5.15
CA HIS A 16 -9.79 3.94 -4.81
C HIS A 16 -9.72 4.98 -3.69
N SER A 17 -8.77 4.83 -2.76
CA SER A 17 -8.57 5.83 -1.71
C SER A 17 -7.91 7.08 -2.29
N LEU A 18 -6.91 6.93 -3.17
CA LEU A 18 -6.28 8.06 -3.85
C LEU A 18 -7.31 8.87 -4.65
N ASP A 19 -8.18 8.19 -5.41
CA ASP A 19 -9.26 8.84 -6.16
C ASP A 19 -10.23 9.59 -5.23
N LYS A 20 -10.65 8.95 -4.14
CA LYS A 20 -11.55 9.55 -3.15
C LYS A 20 -10.96 10.81 -2.52
N PHE A 21 -9.66 10.81 -2.27
CA PHE A 21 -8.95 11.94 -1.66
C PHE A 21 -8.35 12.90 -2.71
N GLN A 22 -8.57 12.66 -4.01
CA GLN A 22 -8.06 13.47 -5.11
C GLN A 22 -6.54 13.69 -5.03
N LEU A 23 -5.81 12.62 -4.69
CA LEU A 23 -4.35 12.63 -4.59
C LEU A 23 -3.74 12.15 -5.91
N SER A 24 -2.91 12.98 -6.53
CA SER A 24 -2.15 12.63 -7.73
C SER A 24 -0.83 11.94 -7.37
N GLN A 25 -0.24 11.24 -8.34
CA GLN A 25 1.04 10.56 -8.12
C GLN A 25 2.18 11.51 -7.76
N GLU A 26 2.19 12.76 -8.23
CA GLU A 26 3.24 13.72 -7.89
C GLU A 26 3.24 14.11 -6.40
N GLN A 27 2.12 13.91 -5.72
CA GLN A 27 1.96 14.18 -4.28
C GLN A 27 2.39 13.00 -3.41
N LEU A 28 2.71 11.85 -4.01
CA LEU A 28 3.05 10.61 -3.31
C LEU A 28 4.56 10.47 -3.13
N SER A 29 4.95 9.77 -2.06
CA SER A 29 6.35 9.41 -1.88
C SER A 29 6.80 8.42 -2.96
N THR A 30 8.04 8.56 -3.45
CA THR A 30 8.60 7.69 -4.49
C THR A 30 8.80 6.24 -4.06
N VAL A 31 8.67 5.94 -2.75
CA VAL A 31 8.85 4.58 -2.20
C VAL A 31 7.54 3.81 -2.02
N VAL A 32 6.42 4.31 -2.55
CA VAL A 32 5.13 3.62 -2.48
C VAL A 32 4.81 2.88 -3.78
N THR A 33 4.03 1.81 -3.67
CA THR A 33 3.37 1.17 -4.81
C THR A 33 1.87 1.39 -4.74
N ILE A 34 1.20 1.42 -5.88
CA ILE A 34 -0.26 1.57 -5.95
C ILE A 34 -0.87 0.22 -6.27
N VAL A 35 -1.84 -0.21 -5.47
CA VAL A 35 -2.63 -1.42 -5.70
C VAL A 35 -4.07 -1.04 -6.08
N PRO A 36 -4.76 -1.85 -6.91
CA PRO A 36 -6.12 -1.53 -7.36
C PRO A 36 -7.11 -1.33 -6.20
N ALA A 37 -7.04 -2.18 -5.17
CA ALA A 37 -7.88 -2.07 -3.98
C ALA A 37 -7.15 -2.59 -2.74
N GLY A 38 -7.06 -1.77 -1.69
CA GLY A 38 -6.34 -2.12 -0.46
C GLY A 38 -6.95 -3.33 0.27
N ALA A 39 -8.28 -3.42 0.34
CA ALA A 39 -8.95 -4.58 0.95
C ALA A 39 -8.66 -5.88 0.20
N TYR A 40 -8.63 -5.85 -1.14
CA TYR A 40 -8.28 -7.01 -1.95
C TYR A 40 -6.81 -7.41 -1.76
N GLU A 41 -5.89 -6.44 -1.70
CA GLU A 41 -4.47 -6.72 -1.46
C GLU A 41 -4.26 -7.42 -0.11
N LEU A 42 -4.97 -7.01 0.95
CA LEU A 42 -4.92 -7.69 2.24
C LEU A 42 -5.42 -9.14 2.17
N ILE A 43 -6.50 -9.40 1.45
CA ILE A 43 -7.04 -10.77 1.28
C ILE A 43 -6.06 -11.63 0.48
N LYS A 44 -5.50 -11.07 -0.60
CA LYS A 44 -4.50 -11.74 -1.43
C LYS A 44 -3.28 -12.12 -0.59
N LYS A 45 -2.72 -11.18 0.17
CA LYS A 45 -1.56 -11.44 1.05
C LYS A 45 -1.85 -12.49 2.10
N GLN A 46 -3.01 -12.44 2.75
CA GLN A 46 -3.40 -13.48 3.70
C GLN A 46 -3.51 -14.86 3.03
N THR A 47 -4.02 -14.91 1.80
CA THR A 47 -4.10 -16.15 1.00
C THR A 47 -2.72 -16.67 0.60
N GLU A 48 -1.75 -15.78 0.38
CA GLU A 48 -0.33 -16.09 0.14
C GLU A 48 0.41 -16.56 1.42
N GLY A 49 -0.27 -16.60 2.57
CA GLY A 49 0.28 -17.07 3.85
C GLY A 49 0.80 -15.96 4.77
N PHE A 50 0.56 -14.69 4.44
CA PHE A 50 0.92 -13.57 5.32
C PHE A 50 -0.06 -13.44 6.49
N ILE A 51 0.44 -13.01 7.65
CA ILE A 51 -0.40 -12.72 8.81
C ILE A 51 -0.91 -11.27 8.72
N TYR A 52 -2.22 -11.10 8.92
CA TYR A 52 -2.82 -9.77 9.02
C TYR A 52 -2.69 -9.23 10.45
N ILE A 53 -2.14 -8.01 10.57
CA ILE A 53 -2.02 -7.27 11.82
C ILE A 53 -2.78 -5.96 11.63
N LYS A 54 -3.79 -5.72 12.47
CA LYS A 54 -4.44 -4.42 12.62
C LYS A 54 -4.00 -3.80 13.95
N PRO A 55 -3.15 -2.77 13.95
CA PRO A 55 -2.80 -2.04 15.17
C PRO A 55 -4.01 -1.48 15.92
#